data_AF-A0A960APW6-F1
#
_entry.id   AF-A0A960APW6-F1
#
_cell.length_a   1.000
_cell.length_b   1.000
_cell.length_c   1.000
_cell.angle_alpha   90.00
_cell.angle_beta   90.00
_cell.angle_gamma   90.00
#
_symmetry.space_group_name_H-M   'P 1'
#
loop_
_entity.id
_entity.type
_entity.pdbx_description
1 polymer ?
#
loop_
_entity_poly.entity_id
_entity_poly.type
_entity_poly.pdbx_seq_one_letter_code
_entity_poly.pdbx_strand_id
1 'polypeptide(L)'
;SGGRGMETSVLLRALAILMVLGSHAAVIDIRGGAHLLMALVGYNFARFQIGRSLAAMSVSIGWMLAPAVIWVGLVAVWAWQPYTPQALGLTWITQPGTDDPDWRYWFIGALLWVLPLALLMLHVPALARWRSRWPFRWAVAATIAAFVLAVVAVPDARPSSLFSPWAVLWVFLLGWAVWEARTDRQRLVVSALSLALVATTFSGSRLWLIGVGVMILIWVPRVRLPGFVGFAAAALAQSSLFIYLAHWQVLDVARNWYAVGLSLIAGLALTWVWSRMLPAIRRVRWRVPSEQPRMALS
;
A
#
# COMPACT_ATOMS: atom_id res chain seq x y z
N SER A 1 25.50 -22.33 4.75
CA SER A 1 24.31 -21.50 5.02
C SER A 1 23.36 -21.58 3.83
N GLY A 2 22.34 -22.45 3.90
CA GLY A 2 21.38 -22.64 2.80
C GLY A 2 20.43 -21.44 2.68
N GLY A 3 20.52 -20.70 1.57
CA GLY A 3 19.61 -19.60 1.29
C GLY A 3 18.18 -20.11 1.14
N ARG A 4 17.23 -19.54 1.89
CA ARG A 4 15.80 -19.81 1.71
C ARG A 4 15.26 -18.88 0.63
N GLY A 5 14.49 -19.44 -0.30
CA GLY A 5 13.81 -18.64 -1.33
C GLY A 5 12.79 -17.70 -0.68
N MET A 6 12.93 -16.40 -0.93
CA MET A 6 12.03 -15.36 -0.49
C MET A 6 11.24 -14.84 -1.68
N GLU A 7 9.98 -14.48 -1.46
CA GLU A 7 9.18 -13.80 -2.46
C GLU A 7 9.70 -12.40 -2.72
N THR A 8 9.86 -12.06 -4.00
CA THR A 8 10.38 -10.76 -4.41
C THR A 8 9.51 -9.60 -3.93
N SER A 9 8.20 -9.78 -3.81
CA SER A 9 7.30 -8.76 -3.27
C SER A 9 7.64 -8.36 -1.83
N VAL A 10 8.17 -9.29 -1.02
CA VAL A 10 8.62 -9.02 0.36
C VAL A 10 9.90 -8.19 0.33
N LEU A 11 10.87 -8.58 -0.50
CA LEU A 11 12.12 -7.83 -0.66
C LEU A 11 11.85 -6.42 -1.18
N LEU A 12 11.03 -6.28 -2.24
CA LEU A 12 10.69 -4.98 -2.81
C LEU A 12 9.96 -4.09 -1.80
N ARG A 13 9.10 -4.64 -0.94
CA ARG A 13 8.49 -3.87 0.17
C ARG A 13 9.54 -3.34 1.15
N ALA A 14 10.50 -4.18 1.54
CA ALA A 14 11.58 -3.78 2.43
C ALA A 14 12.45 -2.69 1.81
N LEU A 15 12.84 -2.85 0.55
CA LEU A 15 13.61 -1.83 -0.18
C LEU A 15 12.81 -0.53 -0.34
N ALA A 16 11.54 -0.62 -0.70
CA ALA A 16 10.70 0.54 -0.93
C ALA A 16 10.49 1.37 0.35
N ILE A 17 10.27 0.73 1.51
CA ILE A 17 10.15 1.48 2.78
C ILE A 17 11.48 2.11 3.20
N LEU A 18 12.62 1.45 2.94
CA LEU A 18 13.94 2.04 3.18
C LEU A 18 14.19 3.26 2.27
N MET A 19 13.77 3.22 0.99
CA MET A 19 13.87 4.38 0.10
C MET A 19 12.97 5.53 0.55
N VAL A 20 11.73 5.25 0.99
CA VAL A 20 10.86 6.28 1.58
C VAL A 20 11.55 6.94 2.77
N LEU A 21 12.01 6.13 3.72
CA LEU A 21 12.65 6.63 4.95
C LEU A 21 13.94 7.41 4.65
N GLY A 22 14.81 6.87 3.79
CA GLY A 22 16.06 7.52 3.40
C GLY A 22 15.84 8.86 2.70
N SER A 23 14.80 8.95 1.87
CA SER A 23 14.42 10.20 1.20
C SER A 23 13.87 11.25 2.15
N HIS A 24 13.02 10.88 3.10
CA HIS A 24 12.48 11.82 4.07
C HIS A 24 13.50 12.25 5.13
N ALA A 25 14.47 11.39 5.45
CA ALA A 25 15.59 11.73 6.32
C ALA A 25 16.70 12.53 5.61
N ALA A 26 16.51 12.87 4.33
CA ALA A 26 17.48 13.59 3.48
C ALA A 26 18.86 12.92 3.38
N VAL A 27 18.94 11.59 3.57
CA VAL A 27 20.19 10.83 3.43
C VAL A 27 20.36 10.16 2.06
N ILE A 28 19.25 10.00 1.33
CA ILE A 28 19.23 9.40 -0.01
C ILE A 28 18.25 10.21 -0.86
N ASP A 29 18.67 10.82 -1.98
CA ASP A 29 17.76 11.54 -2.88
C ASP A 29 17.10 10.60 -3.93
N ILE A 30 16.53 9.50 -3.45
CA ILE A 30 15.81 8.53 -4.29
C ILE A 30 14.35 8.49 -3.85
N ARG A 31 13.47 8.97 -4.72
CA ARG A 31 12.01 9.03 -4.49
C ARG A 31 11.30 7.94 -5.28
N GLY A 32 10.05 7.66 -4.91
CA GLY A 32 9.19 6.69 -5.62
C GLY A 32 8.90 5.41 -4.84
N GLY A 33 9.54 5.21 -3.69
CA GLY A 33 9.31 4.01 -2.86
C GLY A 33 7.84 3.82 -2.48
N ALA A 34 7.12 4.90 -2.13
CA ALA A 34 5.68 4.82 -1.84
C ALA A 34 4.82 4.41 -3.06
N HIS A 35 5.19 4.82 -4.27
CA HIS A 35 4.48 4.40 -5.49
C HIS A 35 4.75 2.93 -5.81
N LEU A 36 5.99 2.47 -5.62
CA LEU A 36 6.32 1.05 -5.72
C LEU A 36 5.55 0.23 -4.65
N LEU A 37 5.43 0.74 -3.42
CA LEU A 37 4.57 0.14 -2.40
C LEU A 37 3.11 0.08 -2.87
N MET A 38 2.58 1.10 -3.54
CA MET A 38 1.20 1.07 -4.08
C MET A 38 1.01 -0.07 -5.10
N ALA A 39 1.96 -0.26 -6.02
CA ALA A 39 1.93 -1.40 -6.94
C ALA A 39 1.98 -2.74 -6.18
N LEU A 40 2.82 -2.84 -5.15
CA LEU A 40 2.91 -4.04 -4.32
C LEU A 40 1.63 -4.30 -3.50
N VAL A 41 0.93 -3.25 -3.08
CA VAL A 41 -0.39 -3.36 -2.43
C VAL A 41 -1.40 -3.95 -3.41
N GLY A 42 -1.46 -3.45 -4.65
CA GLY A 42 -2.33 -4.00 -5.70
C GLY A 42 -2.03 -5.45 -6.06
N TYR A 43 -0.74 -5.79 -6.20
CA TYR A 43 -0.28 -7.16 -6.41
C TYR A 43 -0.73 -8.11 -5.28
N ASN A 44 -0.54 -7.70 -4.03
CA ASN A 44 -0.95 -8.50 -2.87
C ASN A 44 -2.47 -8.56 -2.70
N PHE A 45 -3.20 -7.49 -3.03
CA PHE A 45 -4.66 -7.49 -3.04
C PHE A 45 -5.20 -8.54 -4.01
N ALA A 46 -4.71 -8.53 -5.25
CA ALA A 46 -5.12 -9.47 -6.27
C ALA A 46 -4.80 -10.93 -5.88
N ARG A 47 -3.67 -11.12 -5.21
CA ARG A 47 -3.20 -12.41 -4.76
C ARG A 47 -3.98 -13.00 -3.59
N PHE A 48 -4.33 -12.19 -2.59
CA PHE A 48 -4.82 -12.70 -1.31
C PHE A 48 -6.28 -12.36 -1.00
N GLN A 49 -6.85 -11.35 -1.65
CA GLN A 49 -8.23 -10.91 -1.38
C GLN A 49 -9.23 -11.48 -2.38
N ILE A 50 -8.84 -11.62 -3.66
CA ILE A 50 -9.74 -12.14 -4.70
C ILE A 50 -10.15 -13.58 -4.36
N GLY A 51 -11.47 -13.84 -4.40
CA GLY A 51 -12.06 -15.15 -4.08
C GLY A 51 -12.58 -15.27 -2.65
N ARG A 52 -12.33 -14.27 -1.79
CA ARG A 52 -12.94 -14.17 -0.46
C ARG A 52 -14.31 -13.49 -0.54
N SER A 53 -15.15 -13.69 0.48
CA SER A 53 -16.43 -12.95 0.61
C SER A 53 -16.19 -11.46 0.89
N LEU A 54 -17.16 -10.60 0.55
CA LEU A 54 -17.09 -9.17 0.83
C LEU A 54 -16.76 -8.90 2.29
N ALA A 55 -17.51 -9.52 3.20
CA ALA A 55 -17.35 -9.34 4.63
C ALA A 55 -15.92 -9.68 5.08
N ALA A 56 -15.36 -10.79 4.58
CA ALA A 56 -14.01 -11.20 4.92
C ALA A 56 -12.95 -10.22 4.38
N MET A 57 -13.13 -9.70 3.15
CA MET A 57 -12.23 -8.70 2.57
C MET A 57 -12.33 -7.36 3.32
N SER A 58 -13.54 -6.86 3.58
CA SER A 58 -13.79 -5.62 4.32
C SER A 58 -13.20 -5.68 5.73
N VAL A 59 -13.35 -6.80 6.43
CA VAL A 59 -12.73 -7.01 7.74
C VAL A 59 -11.19 -7.02 7.61
N SER A 60 -10.64 -7.70 6.61
CA SER A 60 -9.18 -7.74 6.39
C SER A 60 -8.60 -6.35 6.12
N ILE A 61 -9.25 -5.56 5.25
CA ILE A 61 -8.84 -4.21 4.89
C ILE A 61 -9.04 -3.26 6.07
N GLY A 62 -10.16 -3.36 6.78
CA GLY A 62 -10.41 -2.60 8.00
C GLY A 62 -9.32 -2.83 9.05
N TRP A 63 -8.91 -4.08 9.27
CA TRP A 63 -7.80 -4.38 10.18
C TRP A 63 -6.44 -3.90 9.69
N MET A 64 -6.22 -3.87 8.38
CA MET A 64 -5.01 -3.33 7.77
C MET A 64 -4.91 -1.81 7.93
N LEU A 65 -6.03 -1.09 7.77
CA LEU A 65 -6.08 0.37 7.83
C LEU A 65 -6.28 0.92 9.24
N ALA A 66 -6.91 0.15 10.14
CA ALA A 66 -7.16 0.55 11.53
C ALA A 66 -5.95 1.18 12.25
N PRO A 67 -4.75 0.56 12.28
CA PRO A 67 -3.61 1.16 12.98
C PRO A 67 -3.19 2.49 12.36
N ALA A 68 -3.35 2.66 11.03
CA ALA A 68 -3.04 3.90 10.35
C ALA A 68 -4.03 5.01 10.69
N VAL A 69 -5.33 4.71 10.65
CA VAL A 69 -6.39 5.68 11.02
C VAL A 69 -6.28 6.09 12.48
N ILE A 70 -6.03 5.13 13.39
CA ILE A 70 -5.82 5.41 14.81
C ILE A 70 -4.59 6.31 15.01
N TRP A 71 -3.46 5.97 14.37
CA TRP A 71 -2.24 6.76 14.49
C TRP A 71 -2.42 8.19 13.99
N VAL A 72 -2.98 8.35 12.79
CA VAL A 72 -3.22 9.68 12.21
C VAL A 72 -4.20 10.49 13.06
N GLY A 73 -5.25 9.85 13.60
CA GLY A 73 -6.18 10.50 14.53
C GLY A 73 -5.53 10.92 15.85
N LEU A 74 -4.65 10.10 16.43
CA LEU A 74 -3.90 10.46 17.64
C LEU A 74 -2.95 11.62 17.39
N VAL A 75 -2.23 11.62 16.27
CA VAL A 75 -1.35 12.74 15.88
C VAL A 75 -2.17 14.01 15.64
N ALA A 76 -3.36 13.89 15.02
CA ALA A 76 -4.26 15.01 14.80
C ALA A 76 -4.68 15.69 16.11
N VAL A 77 -5.09 14.90 17.10
CA VAL A 77 -5.48 15.39 18.43
C VAL A 77 -4.28 15.98 19.17
N TRP A 78 -3.13 15.31 19.14
CA TRP A 78 -1.95 15.73 19.90
C TRP A 78 -1.28 16.99 19.36
N ALA A 79 -1.21 17.14 18.03
CA ALA A 79 -0.51 18.25 17.39
C ALA A 79 -1.31 19.57 17.37
N TRP A 80 -2.59 19.58 17.79
CA TRP A 80 -3.52 20.72 17.66
C TRP A 80 -3.61 21.32 16.24
N GLN A 81 -3.22 20.54 15.24
CA GLN A 81 -3.26 20.91 13.84
C GLN A 81 -4.56 20.36 13.22
N PRO A 82 -5.14 21.04 12.22
CA PRO A 82 -6.33 20.56 11.51
C PRO A 82 -6.01 19.41 10.55
N TYR A 83 -5.50 18.28 11.07
CA TYR A 83 -5.28 17.02 10.36
C TYR A 83 -6.59 16.30 9.97
N THR A 84 -7.76 16.93 10.16
CA THR A 84 -9.06 16.32 9.89
C THR A 84 -9.27 15.90 8.43
N PRO A 85 -8.80 16.63 7.39
CA PRO A 85 -8.86 16.12 6.03
C PRO A 85 -7.94 14.91 5.82
N GLN A 86 -6.80 14.84 6.49
CA GLN A 86 -5.82 13.77 6.32
C GLN A 86 -6.28 12.44 6.94
N ALA A 87 -6.89 12.51 8.12
CA ALA A 87 -7.51 11.34 8.76
C ALA A 87 -8.60 10.71 7.88
N LEU A 88 -9.25 11.52 7.04
CA LEU A 88 -10.27 11.10 6.08
C LEU A 88 -9.72 10.85 4.66
N GLY A 89 -8.42 11.06 4.43
CA GLY A 89 -7.83 10.95 3.09
C GLY A 89 -8.35 11.98 2.08
N LEU A 90 -8.77 13.15 2.54
CA LEU A 90 -9.31 14.27 1.77
C LEU A 90 -8.28 15.39 1.50
N THR A 91 -7.01 15.20 1.88
CA THR A 91 -5.92 16.17 1.64
C THR A 91 -5.83 16.59 0.17
N TRP A 92 -6.02 15.63 -0.75
CA TRP A 92 -5.92 15.87 -2.19
C TRP A 92 -7.02 16.79 -2.74
N ILE A 93 -8.12 17.00 -2.01
CA ILE A 93 -9.17 17.98 -2.35
C ILE A 93 -8.89 19.32 -1.66
N THR A 94 -8.42 19.26 -0.41
CA THR A 94 -8.40 20.40 0.51
C THR A 94 -7.10 21.20 0.46
N GLN A 95 -6.00 20.61 0.00
CA GLN A 95 -4.67 21.23 -0.01
C GLN A 95 -4.03 21.20 -1.40
N PRO A 96 -4.01 22.32 -2.15
CA PRO A 96 -3.46 22.35 -3.51
C PRO A 96 -1.93 22.17 -3.61
N GLY A 97 -1.18 22.52 -2.57
CA GLY A 97 0.30 22.43 -2.52
C GLY A 97 0.79 21.26 -1.65
N THR A 98 1.99 20.74 -1.91
CA THR A 98 2.56 19.56 -1.22
C THR A 98 3.57 19.85 -0.12
N ASP A 99 3.92 21.11 0.07
CA ASP A 99 5.00 21.52 0.97
C ASP A 99 4.54 21.58 2.44
N ASP A 100 3.23 21.44 2.65
CA ASP A 100 2.59 21.41 3.95
C ASP A 100 2.77 20.05 4.66
N PRO A 101 2.98 20.03 6.00
CA PRO A 101 2.83 18.83 6.84
C PRO A 101 1.60 17.97 6.51
N ASP A 102 0.59 18.56 5.90
CA ASP A 102 -0.63 17.89 5.48
C ASP A 102 -0.45 16.71 4.52
N TRP A 103 0.67 16.62 3.82
CA TRP A 103 0.95 15.49 2.91
C TRP A 103 1.73 14.35 3.55
N ARG A 104 2.09 14.44 4.84
CA ARG A 104 2.87 13.41 5.57
C ARG A 104 2.27 12.00 5.42
N TYR A 105 0.95 11.88 5.37
CA TYR A 105 0.22 10.59 5.32
C TYR A 105 -0.57 10.35 4.03
N TRP A 106 -0.22 11.02 2.94
CA TRP A 106 -0.96 10.91 1.66
C TRP A 106 -1.15 9.46 1.20
N PHE A 107 -0.17 8.58 1.43
CA PHE A 107 -0.24 7.18 1.03
C PHE A 107 -1.37 6.45 1.75
N ILE A 108 -1.57 6.73 3.04
CA ILE A 108 -2.70 6.18 3.81
C ILE A 108 -4.02 6.74 3.30
N GLY A 109 -4.06 8.05 3.03
CA GLY A 109 -5.21 8.70 2.39
C GLY A 109 -5.58 8.02 1.07
N ALA A 110 -4.60 7.77 0.20
CA ALA A 110 -4.81 7.04 -1.05
C ALA A 110 -5.36 5.61 -0.82
N LEU A 111 -4.83 4.88 0.17
CA LEU A 111 -5.33 3.53 0.50
C LEU A 111 -6.78 3.53 1.00
N LEU A 112 -7.20 4.56 1.75
CA LEU A 112 -8.57 4.72 2.23
C LEU A 112 -9.59 4.85 1.09
N TRP A 113 -9.16 5.29 -0.09
CA TRP A 113 -10.01 5.41 -1.28
C TRP A 113 -9.83 4.23 -2.25
N VAL A 114 -8.59 3.87 -2.56
CA VAL A 114 -8.27 2.83 -3.55
C VAL A 114 -8.76 1.45 -3.12
N LEU A 115 -8.64 1.08 -1.83
CA LEU A 115 -9.05 -0.25 -1.36
C LEU A 115 -10.58 -0.43 -1.35
N PRO A 116 -11.40 0.51 -0.82
CA PRO A 116 -12.85 0.43 -0.96
C PRO A 116 -13.32 0.48 -2.41
N LEU A 117 -12.68 1.29 -3.26
CA LEU A 117 -13.00 1.32 -4.69
C LEU A 117 -12.72 -0.06 -5.34
N ALA A 118 -11.59 -0.69 -5.03
CA ALA A 118 -11.28 -2.03 -5.49
C ALA A 118 -12.31 -3.06 -4.99
N LEU A 119 -12.78 -2.95 -3.74
CA LEU A 119 -13.89 -3.77 -3.25
C LEU A 119 -15.18 -3.53 -4.04
N LEU A 120 -15.54 -2.28 -4.30
CA LEU A 120 -16.73 -1.92 -5.05
C LEU A 120 -16.68 -2.51 -6.46
N MET A 121 -15.53 -2.43 -7.14
CA MET A 121 -15.31 -3.03 -8.46
C MET A 121 -15.54 -4.55 -8.45
N LEU A 122 -15.24 -5.23 -7.35
CA LEU A 122 -15.50 -6.68 -7.19
C LEU A 122 -16.99 -7.01 -6.99
N HIS A 123 -17.81 -6.04 -6.57
CA HIS A 123 -19.22 -6.24 -6.24
C HIS A 123 -20.17 -5.95 -7.37
N VAL A 124 -19.75 -5.12 -8.35
CA VAL A 124 -20.57 -4.85 -9.53
C VAL A 124 -20.69 -6.15 -10.34
N PRO A 125 -21.90 -6.75 -10.49
CA PRO A 125 -22.04 -8.07 -11.10
C PRO A 125 -21.53 -8.13 -12.54
N ALA A 126 -21.68 -7.05 -13.30
CA ALA A 126 -21.14 -6.93 -14.65
C ALA A 126 -19.60 -7.06 -14.66
N LEU A 127 -18.91 -6.32 -13.77
CA LEU A 127 -17.46 -6.36 -13.64
C LEU A 127 -16.98 -7.71 -13.11
N ALA A 128 -17.71 -8.30 -12.15
CA ALA A 128 -17.39 -9.61 -11.59
C ALA A 128 -17.43 -10.72 -12.67
N ARG A 129 -18.44 -10.71 -13.55
CA ARG A 129 -18.53 -11.66 -14.68
C ARG A 129 -17.39 -11.50 -15.69
N TRP A 130 -17.03 -10.26 -16.04
CA TRP A 130 -15.92 -10.03 -16.96
C TRP A 130 -14.58 -10.42 -16.35
N ARG A 131 -14.37 -10.09 -15.08
CA ARG A 131 -13.17 -10.47 -14.34
C ARG A 131 -13.02 -11.98 -14.20
N SER A 132 -14.10 -12.73 -13.95
CA SER A 132 -14.02 -14.19 -13.86
C SER A 132 -13.70 -14.85 -15.20
N ARG A 133 -14.21 -14.30 -16.30
CA ARG A 133 -13.96 -14.82 -17.65
C ARG A 133 -12.60 -14.41 -18.22
N TRP A 134 -12.14 -13.19 -17.93
CA TRP A 134 -10.94 -12.60 -18.52
C TRP A 134 -10.10 -11.84 -17.48
N PRO A 135 -9.55 -12.51 -16.45
CA PRO A 135 -8.91 -11.85 -15.31
C PRO A 135 -7.77 -10.90 -15.71
N PHE A 136 -6.86 -11.36 -16.57
CA PHE A 136 -5.75 -10.54 -17.07
C PHE A 136 -6.21 -9.34 -17.90
N ARG A 137 -7.10 -9.56 -18.89
CA ARG A 137 -7.57 -8.48 -19.78
C ARG A 137 -8.35 -7.43 -19.00
N TRP A 138 -9.14 -7.86 -18.02
CA TRP A 138 -9.86 -6.97 -17.12
C TRP A 138 -8.90 -6.09 -16.31
N ALA A 139 -7.86 -6.68 -15.70
CA ALA A 139 -6.90 -5.92 -14.91
C ALA A 139 -6.10 -4.91 -15.76
N VAL A 140 -5.69 -5.30 -16.97
CA VAL A 140 -5.05 -4.40 -17.94
C VAL A 140 -5.99 -3.26 -18.35
N ALA A 141 -7.23 -3.58 -18.72
CA ALA A 141 -8.22 -2.57 -19.12
C ALA A 141 -8.54 -1.60 -17.97
N ALA A 142 -8.69 -2.11 -16.74
CA ALA A 142 -8.91 -1.30 -15.55
C ALA A 142 -7.70 -0.38 -15.27
N THR A 143 -6.48 -0.89 -15.45
CA THR A 143 -5.25 -0.08 -15.32
C THR A 143 -5.23 1.07 -16.30
N ILE A 144 -5.51 0.80 -17.59
CA ILE A 144 -5.56 1.82 -18.64
C ILE A 144 -6.69 2.83 -18.36
N ALA A 145 -7.88 2.36 -17.99
CA ALA A 145 -9.00 3.23 -17.67
C ALA A 145 -8.70 4.15 -16.47
N ALA A 146 -8.08 3.62 -15.41
CA ALA A 146 -7.66 4.42 -14.27
C ALA A 146 -6.53 5.40 -14.62
N PHE A 147 -5.63 5.03 -15.53
CA PHE A 147 -4.59 5.94 -16.02
C PHE A 147 -5.19 7.10 -16.83
N VAL A 148 -6.11 6.81 -17.75
CA VAL A 148 -6.84 7.84 -18.50
C VAL A 148 -7.62 8.74 -17.54
N LEU A 149 -8.28 8.16 -16.54
CA LEU A 149 -8.95 8.94 -15.50
C LEU A 149 -7.98 9.84 -14.75
N ALA A 150 -6.78 9.36 -14.40
CA ALA A 150 -5.77 10.17 -13.74
C ALA A 150 -5.36 11.38 -14.60
N VAL A 151 -5.15 11.17 -15.90
CA VAL A 151 -4.77 12.23 -16.85
C VAL A 151 -5.91 13.25 -17.05
N VAL A 152 -7.16 12.79 -17.15
CA VAL A 152 -8.31 13.66 -17.43
C VAL A 152 -8.85 14.35 -16.18
N ALA A 153 -9.02 13.61 -15.08
CA ALA A 153 -9.59 14.12 -13.83
C ALA A 153 -8.59 14.90 -12.98
N VAL A 154 -7.28 14.75 -13.26
CA VAL A 154 -6.23 15.47 -12.54
C VAL A 154 -5.31 16.17 -13.56
N PRO A 155 -5.82 17.20 -14.27
CA PRO A 155 -5.14 17.81 -15.42
C PRO A 155 -3.87 18.59 -15.06
N ASP A 156 -3.58 18.78 -13.77
CA ASP A 156 -2.44 19.56 -13.30
C ASP A 156 -1.19 18.71 -13.05
N ALA A 157 -0.05 19.13 -13.60
CA ALA A 157 1.27 18.56 -13.32
C ALA A 157 1.82 18.87 -11.91
N ARG A 158 0.97 19.31 -10.97
CA ARG A 158 1.38 19.68 -9.61
C ARG A 158 1.84 18.44 -8.84
N PRO A 159 2.82 18.56 -7.92
CA PRO A 159 3.22 17.41 -7.08
C PRO A 159 2.06 16.79 -6.27
N SER A 160 1.03 17.57 -5.92
CA SER A 160 -0.16 17.12 -5.17
C SER A 160 -1.06 16.22 -6.00
N SER A 161 -1.09 16.40 -7.33
CA SER A 161 -1.84 15.51 -8.22
C SER A 161 -1.30 14.10 -8.14
N LEU A 162 0.04 13.93 -8.12
CA LEU A 162 0.71 12.63 -8.07
C LEU A 162 0.41 11.81 -6.80
N PHE A 163 -0.08 12.46 -5.75
CA PHE A 163 -0.38 11.85 -4.45
C PHE A 163 -1.89 11.63 -4.23
N SER A 164 -2.73 12.11 -5.15
CA SER A 164 -4.17 11.88 -5.13
C SER A 164 -4.51 10.39 -5.33
N PRO A 165 -5.57 9.85 -4.69
CA PRO A 165 -6.02 8.48 -4.94
C PRO A 165 -6.23 8.16 -6.41
N TRP A 166 -6.73 9.12 -7.21
CA TRP A 166 -6.98 8.93 -8.64
C TRP A 166 -5.69 8.77 -9.44
N ALA A 167 -4.65 9.52 -9.06
CA ALA A 167 -3.34 9.47 -9.72
C ALA A 167 -2.56 8.19 -9.42
N VAL A 168 -2.86 7.49 -8.33
CA VAL A 168 -2.18 6.24 -7.94
C VAL A 168 -3.04 4.99 -8.09
N LEU A 169 -4.34 5.13 -8.42
CA LEU A 169 -5.23 4.00 -8.68
C LEU A 169 -4.71 3.12 -9.81
N TRP A 170 -4.18 3.71 -10.89
CA TRP A 170 -3.60 2.94 -11.99
C TRP A 170 -2.35 2.18 -11.55
N VAL A 171 -1.54 2.72 -10.62
CA VAL A 171 -0.35 2.04 -10.08
C VAL A 171 -0.76 0.80 -9.27
N PHE A 172 -1.82 0.92 -8.45
CA PHE A 172 -2.42 -0.21 -7.74
C PHE A 172 -2.94 -1.26 -8.74
N LEU A 173 -3.73 -0.86 -9.74
CA LEU A 173 -4.28 -1.78 -10.73
C LEU A 173 -3.20 -2.41 -11.62
N LEU A 174 -2.09 -1.71 -11.87
CA LEU A 174 -0.93 -2.27 -12.55
C LEU A 174 -0.35 -3.43 -11.73
N GLY A 175 -0.18 -3.25 -10.42
CA GLY A 175 0.24 -4.33 -9.52
C GLY A 175 -0.69 -5.54 -9.56
N TRP A 176 -2.01 -5.29 -9.61
CA TRP A 176 -3.00 -6.35 -9.83
C TRP A 176 -2.78 -7.04 -11.18
N ALA A 177 -2.64 -6.29 -12.27
CA ALA A 177 -2.40 -6.85 -13.61
C ALA A 177 -1.12 -7.70 -13.67
N VAL A 178 -0.06 -7.29 -12.95
CA VAL A 178 1.16 -8.09 -12.78
C VAL A 178 0.86 -9.43 -12.13
N TRP A 179 0.05 -9.46 -11.07
CA TRP A 179 -0.38 -10.73 -10.48
C TRP A 179 -1.14 -11.58 -11.48
N GLU A 180 -2.02 -11.03 -12.31
CA GLU A 180 -2.84 -11.82 -13.26
C GLU A 180 -2.07 -12.32 -14.49
N ALA A 181 -0.83 -11.87 -14.71
CA ALA A 181 -0.01 -12.30 -15.83
C ALA A 181 0.54 -13.74 -15.60
N ARG A 182 -0.11 -14.74 -16.20
CA ARG A 182 0.23 -16.17 -16.08
C ARG A 182 1.14 -16.68 -17.19
N THR A 183 1.18 -16.02 -18.35
CA THR A 183 2.00 -16.43 -19.50
C THR A 183 3.07 -15.38 -19.83
N ASP A 184 4.15 -15.78 -20.51
CA ASP A 184 5.21 -14.84 -20.89
C ASP A 184 4.71 -13.74 -21.82
N ARG A 185 3.76 -14.04 -22.70
CA ARG A 185 3.09 -13.01 -23.52
C ARG A 185 2.37 -11.98 -22.66
N GLN A 186 1.65 -12.42 -21.62
CA GLN A 186 0.98 -11.52 -20.68
C GLN A 186 1.98 -10.70 -19.88
N ARG A 187 3.10 -11.30 -19.46
CA ARG A 187 4.20 -10.59 -18.77
C ARG A 187 4.85 -9.55 -19.67
N LEU A 188 5.07 -9.84 -20.95
CA LEU A 188 5.58 -8.87 -21.92
C LEU A 188 4.60 -7.71 -22.13
N VAL A 189 3.31 -7.98 -22.29
CA VAL A 189 2.27 -6.95 -22.41
C VAL A 189 2.25 -6.05 -21.17
N VAL A 190 2.23 -6.64 -19.98
CA VAL A 190 2.24 -5.86 -18.73
C VAL A 190 3.56 -5.12 -18.53
N SER A 191 4.68 -5.66 -19.02
CA SER A 191 5.98 -4.98 -18.98
C SER A 191 5.97 -3.73 -19.85
N ALA A 192 5.54 -3.86 -21.12
CA ALA A 192 5.43 -2.74 -22.04
C ALA A 192 4.46 -1.67 -21.50
N LEU A 193 3.31 -2.08 -20.98
CA LEU A 193 2.36 -1.18 -20.34
C LEU A 193 2.99 -0.47 -19.14
N SER A 194 3.66 -1.21 -18.24
CA SER A 194 4.30 -0.63 -17.05
C SER A 194 5.31 0.43 -17.44
N LEU A 195 6.20 0.13 -18.39
CA LEU A 195 7.23 1.07 -18.84
C LEU A 195 6.61 2.31 -19.50
N ALA A 196 5.58 2.14 -20.34
CA ALA A 196 4.91 3.26 -21.00
C ALA A 196 4.19 4.19 -20.01
N LEU A 197 3.43 3.64 -19.07
CA LEU A 197 2.71 4.45 -18.07
C LEU A 197 3.67 5.14 -17.11
N VAL A 198 4.68 4.41 -16.62
CA VAL A 198 5.70 4.97 -15.72
C VAL A 198 6.51 6.07 -16.40
N ALA A 199 6.90 5.90 -17.67
CA ALA A 199 7.60 6.92 -18.45
C ALA A 199 6.75 8.16 -18.72
N THR A 200 5.45 7.99 -18.90
CA THR A 200 4.52 9.11 -19.10
C THR A 200 4.26 9.89 -17.80
N THR A 201 4.24 9.24 -16.64
CA THR A 201 3.88 9.88 -15.36
C THR A 201 5.07 10.40 -14.56
N PHE A 202 6.19 9.68 -14.56
CA PHE A 202 7.27 9.90 -13.63
C PHE A 202 8.58 10.27 -14.32
N SER A 203 9.38 11.09 -13.65
CA SER A 203 10.73 11.47 -14.05
C SER A 203 11.70 11.28 -12.89
N GLY A 204 13.00 11.40 -13.17
CA GLY A 204 14.05 11.29 -12.16
C GLY A 204 14.01 9.95 -11.42
N SER A 205 14.32 9.96 -10.13
CA SER A 205 14.40 8.75 -9.30
C SER A 205 13.13 7.89 -9.28
N ARG A 206 11.96 8.52 -9.43
CA ARG A 206 10.69 7.80 -9.50
C ARG A 206 10.58 6.91 -10.74
N LEU A 207 11.03 7.41 -11.90
CA LEU A 207 10.96 6.69 -13.18
C LEU A 207 11.66 5.33 -13.07
N TRP A 208 12.94 5.32 -12.72
CA TRP A 208 13.72 4.09 -12.66
C TRP A 208 13.40 3.23 -11.45
N LEU A 209 13.15 3.80 -10.26
CA LEU A 209 12.81 2.98 -9.09
C LEU A 209 11.50 2.20 -9.29
N ILE A 210 10.47 2.85 -9.81
CA ILE A 210 9.16 2.21 -10.07
C ILE A 210 9.30 1.25 -11.26
N GLY A 211 9.89 1.71 -12.36
CA GLY A 211 10.06 0.90 -13.57
C GLY A 211 10.84 -0.40 -13.29
N VAL A 212 12.04 -0.28 -12.70
CA VAL A 212 12.87 -1.45 -12.35
C VAL A 212 12.20 -2.31 -11.29
N GLY A 213 11.60 -1.71 -10.26
CA GLY A 213 10.90 -2.45 -9.21
C GLY A 213 9.74 -3.29 -9.74
N VAL A 214 8.96 -2.75 -10.67
CA VAL A 214 7.87 -3.48 -11.33
C VAL A 214 8.42 -4.55 -12.29
N MET A 215 9.51 -4.28 -13.03
CA MET A 215 10.13 -5.31 -13.89
C MET A 215 10.65 -6.49 -13.06
N ILE A 216 11.29 -6.20 -11.92
CA ILE A 216 11.73 -7.22 -10.96
C ILE A 216 10.52 -8.01 -10.44
N LEU A 217 9.41 -7.33 -10.10
CA LEU A 217 8.18 -7.99 -9.64
C LEU A 217 7.59 -8.94 -10.70
N ILE A 218 7.65 -8.57 -11.99
CA ILE A 218 7.11 -9.37 -13.10
C ILE A 218 7.98 -10.61 -13.37
N TRP A 219 9.30 -10.41 -13.48
CA TRP A 219 10.20 -11.41 -14.05
C TRP A 219 10.95 -12.24 -12.99
N VAL A 220 11.05 -11.73 -11.77
CA VAL A 220 11.76 -12.39 -10.68
C VAL A 220 10.74 -12.74 -9.60
N PRO A 221 10.10 -13.93 -9.62
CA PRO A 221 9.08 -14.27 -8.62
C PRO A 221 9.67 -14.56 -7.23
N ARG A 222 10.91 -15.07 -7.20
CA ARG A 222 11.62 -15.42 -5.96
C ARG A 222 13.10 -15.09 -6.07
N VAL A 223 13.66 -14.67 -4.95
CA VAL A 223 15.10 -14.39 -4.78
C VAL A 223 15.66 -15.29 -3.68
N ARG A 224 16.87 -15.81 -3.89
CA ARG A 224 17.59 -16.57 -2.86
C ARG A 224 18.51 -15.62 -2.12
N LEU A 225 18.30 -15.49 -0.82
CA LEU A 225 19.07 -14.58 0.04
C LEU A 225 19.71 -15.34 1.20
N PRO A 226 20.82 -14.85 1.76
CA PRO A 226 21.34 -15.32 3.04
C PRO A 226 20.27 -15.25 4.12
N GLY A 227 20.25 -16.21 5.06
CA GLY A 227 19.18 -16.34 6.05
C GLY A 227 18.92 -15.07 6.87
N PHE A 228 19.99 -14.36 7.26
CA PHE A 228 19.88 -13.08 7.98
C PHE A 228 19.26 -11.96 7.12
N VAL A 229 19.67 -11.83 5.86
CA VAL A 229 19.12 -10.83 4.92
C VAL A 229 17.64 -11.10 4.67
N GLY A 230 17.27 -12.37 4.47
CA GLY A 230 15.87 -12.76 4.36
C GLY A 230 15.06 -12.44 5.61
N PHE A 231 15.60 -12.71 6.80
CA PHE A 231 14.94 -12.36 8.06
C PHE A 231 14.73 -10.84 8.20
N ALA A 232 15.77 -10.05 7.95
CA ALA A 232 15.69 -8.59 8.01
C ALA A 232 14.68 -8.02 7.00
N ALA A 233 14.71 -8.48 5.75
CA ALA A 233 13.75 -8.07 4.73
C ALA A 233 12.31 -8.42 5.13
N ALA A 234 12.07 -9.61 5.69
CA ALA A 234 10.75 -9.99 6.18
C ALA A 234 10.26 -9.12 7.34
N ALA A 235 11.15 -8.78 8.28
CA ALA A 235 10.83 -7.91 9.42
C ALA A 235 10.50 -6.48 8.95
N LEU A 236 11.32 -5.92 8.07
CA LEU A 236 11.11 -4.59 7.48
C LEU A 236 9.83 -4.54 6.65
N ALA A 237 9.59 -5.56 5.81
CA ALA A 237 8.37 -5.66 5.04
C ALA A 237 7.16 -5.68 5.97
N GLN A 238 7.12 -6.55 6.99
CA GLN A 238 6.01 -6.62 7.95
C GLN A 238 5.80 -5.30 8.71
N SER A 239 6.88 -4.58 8.99
CA SER A 239 6.84 -3.32 9.73
C SER A 239 6.63 -2.09 8.85
N SER A 240 6.51 -2.26 7.53
CA SER A 240 6.52 -1.14 6.58
C SER A 240 5.45 -0.09 6.87
N LEU A 241 4.27 -0.51 7.33
CA LEU A 241 3.20 0.39 7.72
C LEU A 241 3.59 1.23 8.94
N PHE A 242 4.06 0.61 10.01
CA PHE A 242 4.41 1.32 11.24
C PHE A 242 5.66 2.18 11.09
N ILE A 243 6.64 1.77 10.27
CA ILE A 243 7.77 2.62 9.87
C ILE A 243 7.24 3.86 9.14
N TYR A 244 6.34 3.67 8.18
CA TYR A 244 5.71 4.78 7.45
C TYR A 244 4.91 5.71 8.38
N LEU A 245 4.26 5.19 9.41
CA LEU A 245 3.48 6.02 10.32
C LEU A 245 4.37 6.83 11.29
N ALA A 246 5.36 6.18 11.89
CA ALA A 246 6.11 6.76 13.01
C ALA A 246 7.32 7.61 12.61
N HIS A 247 7.85 7.45 11.39
CA HIS A 247 9.08 8.13 11.01
C HIS A 247 8.96 9.66 11.02
N TRP A 248 7.77 10.23 10.80
CA TRP A 248 7.58 11.68 10.88
C TRP A 248 7.84 12.23 12.27
N GLN A 249 7.35 11.56 13.31
CA GLN A 249 7.59 11.98 14.71
C GLN A 249 9.07 11.88 15.08
N VAL A 250 9.76 10.84 14.58
CA VAL A 250 11.21 10.71 14.74
C VAL A 250 11.95 11.81 13.98
N LEU A 251 11.51 12.12 12.76
CA LEU A 251 12.09 13.19 11.92
C LEU A 251 11.83 14.58 12.45
N ASP A 252 10.86 14.79 13.35
CA ASP A 252 10.70 16.07 14.02
C ASP A 252 11.86 16.31 15.02
N VAL A 253 12.35 15.26 15.70
CA VAL A 253 13.36 15.36 16.77
C VAL A 253 14.77 14.85 16.44
N ALA A 254 14.94 14.10 15.35
CA ALA A 254 16.22 13.55 14.90
C ALA A 254 16.44 13.85 13.40
N ARG A 255 17.69 13.75 12.93
CA ARG A 255 18.06 13.99 11.53
C ARG A 255 19.05 12.93 11.03
N ASN A 256 19.28 12.90 9.71
CA ASN A 256 20.26 12.05 9.03
C ASN A 256 20.09 10.55 9.35
N TRP A 257 21.19 9.78 9.32
CA TRP A 257 21.19 8.33 9.58
C TRP A 257 20.70 7.95 10.98
N TYR A 258 20.81 8.84 11.97
CA TYR A 258 20.23 8.63 13.29
C TYR A 258 18.70 8.56 13.24
N ALA A 259 18.05 9.46 12.49
CA ALA A 259 16.60 9.42 12.29
C ALA A 259 16.16 8.15 11.56
N VAL A 260 16.95 7.67 10.59
CA VAL A 260 16.69 6.40 9.92
C VAL A 260 16.70 5.25 10.93
N GLY A 261 17.77 5.12 11.71
CA GLY A 261 17.89 4.06 12.72
C GLY A 261 16.75 4.07 13.74
N LEU A 262 16.46 5.25 14.31
CA LEU A 262 15.37 5.43 15.28
C LEU A 262 13.99 5.14 14.68
N SER A 263 13.73 5.52 13.42
CA SER A 263 12.47 5.24 12.74
C SER A 263 12.27 3.74 12.49
N LEU A 264 13.35 3.03 12.15
CA LEU A 264 13.31 1.57 12.00
C LEU A 264 13.00 0.90 13.34
N ILE A 265 13.67 1.32 14.41
CA ILE A 265 13.43 0.80 15.76
C ILE A 265 11.98 1.07 16.20
N ALA A 266 11.50 2.31 16.05
CA ALA A 266 10.13 2.69 16.39
C ALA A 266 9.10 1.88 15.60
N GLY A 267 9.29 1.75 14.28
CA GLY A 267 8.39 0.97 13.44
C GLY A 267 8.36 -0.53 13.80
N LEU A 268 9.52 -1.13 14.10
CA LEU A 268 9.61 -2.51 14.56
C LEU A 268 8.94 -2.70 15.93
N ALA A 269 9.16 -1.78 16.86
CA ALA A 269 8.55 -1.81 18.19
C ALA A 269 7.02 -1.69 18.11
N LEU A 270 6.50 -0.75 17.33
CA LEU A 270 5.06 -0.58 17.12
C LEU A 270 4.43 -1.80 16.43
N THR A 271 5.13 -2.40 15.47
CA THR A 271 4.69 -3.65 14.83
C THR A 271 4.59 -4.77 15.85
N TRP A 272 5.59 -4.90 16.72
CA TRP A 272 5.59 -5.88 17.80
C TRP A 272 4.42 -5.64 18.77
N VAL A 273 4.22 -4.42 19.25
CA VAL A 273 3.09 -4.07 20.14
C VAL A 273 1.75 -4.43 19.49
N TRP A 274 1.53 -3.99 18.25
CA TRP A 274 0.30 -4.27 17.51
C TRP A 274 0.05 -5.77 17.34
N SER A 275 1.10 -6.54 17.02
CA SER A 275 0.99 -8.00 16.86
C SER A 275 0.58 -8.72 18.16
N ARG A 276 0.92 -8.15 19.33
CA ARG A 276 0.53 -8.69 20.64
C ARG A 276 -0.89 -8.29 21.04
N MET A 277 -1.34 -7.10 20.64
CA MET A 277 -2.70 -6.62 20.91
C MET A 277 -3.75 -7.29 20.02
N LEU A 278 -3.42 -7.60 18.76
CA LEU A 278 -4.38 -8.10 17.77
C LEU A 278 -5.12 -9.38 18.21
N PRO A 279 -4.47 -10.42 18.78
CA PRO A 279 -5.17 -11.61 19.29
C PRO A 279 -6.06 -11.33 20.49
N ALA A 280 -5.73 -10.34 21.33
CA ALA A 280 -6.56 -9.95 22.47
C ALA A 280 -7.83 -9.24 21.98
N ILE A 281 -7.71 -8.29 21.05
CA ILE A 281 -8.84 -7.54 20.50
C ILE A 281 -9.78 -8.46 19.70
N ARG A 282 -9.23 -9.39 18.92
CA ARG A 282 -10.05 -10.39 18.19
C ARG A 282 -10.83 -11.30 19.13
N ARG A 283 -10.26 -11.71 20.27
CA ARG A 283 -10.96 -12.56 21.26
C ARG A 283 -12.14 -11.87 21.92
N VAL A 284 -12.09 -10.56 22.14
CA VAL A 284 -13.20 -9.77 22.71
C VAL A 284 -14.37 -9.68 21.73
N ARG A 285 -14.10 -9.52 20.42
CA ARG A 285 -15.13 -9.40 19.37
C ARG A 285 -15.95 -10.67 19.10
N TRP A 286 -15.45 -11.85 19.48
CA TRP A 286 -16.17 -13.13 19.33
C TRP A 286 -16.99 -13.53 20.57
N ARG A 287 -16.96 -12.74 21.65
CA ARG A 287 -17.86 -12.90 22.79
C ARG A 287 -19.12 -12.07 22.57
N VAL A 288 -19.92 -12.43 21.56
CA VAL A 288 -21.33 -12.04 21.52
C VAL A 288 -22.08 -13.12 22.32
N PRO A 289 -22.75 -12.79 23.44
CA PRO A 289 -23.55 -13.76 24.18
C PRO A 289 -24.59 -14.35 23.23
N SER A 290 -24.57 -15.67 23.02
CA SER A 290 -25.71 -16.37 22.45
C SER A 290 -26.81 -16.33 23.50
N GLU A 291 -27.73 -15.37 23.39
CA GLU A 291 -29.06 -15.55 23.98
C GLU A 291 -29.70 -16.74 23.27
N GLN A 292 -29.55 -17.92 23.86
CA GLN A 292 -30.44 -19.03 23.55
C GLN A 292 -31.80 -18.68 24.17
N PRO A 293 -32.90 -18.61 23.39
CA PRO A 293 -34.22 -18.58 23.98
C PRO A 293 -34.42 -19.92 24.68
N ARG A 294 -34.63 -19.89 26.00
CA ARG A 294 -35.22 -21.04 26.69
C ARG A 294 -36.62 -21.21 26.12
N MET A 295 -36.80 -22.16 25.21
CA MET A 295 -38.12 -22.74 24.99
C MET A 295 -38.46 -23.51 26.27
N ALA A 296 -39.23 -22.86 27.15
CA ALA A 296 -39.97 -23.55 28.18
C ALA A 296 -41.02 -24.40 27.45
N LEU A 297 -40.84 -25.71 27.51
CA LEU A 297 -41.91 -26.66 27.23
C LEU A 297 -42.87 -26.62 28.42
N SER A 298 -44.08 -26.15 28.16
CA SER A 298 -45.30 -26.51 28.90
C SER A 298 -46.49 -26.35 27.96
#